data_AF-A0A845A2A8-F1
#
_entry.id   AF-A0A845A2A8-F1
#
_cell.length_a   1.000
_cell.length_b   1.000
_cell.length_c   1.000
_cell.angle_alpha   90.00
_cell.angle_beta   90.00
_cell.angle_gamma   90.00
#
_symmetry.space_group_name_H-M   'P 1'
#
loop_
_entity.id
_entity.type
_entity.pdbx_description
1 polymer ?
#
loop_
_entity_poly.entity_id
_entity_poly.type
_entity_poly.pdbx_seq_one_letter_code
_entity_poly.pdbx_strand_id
1 'polypeptide(L)'
;MANHTITASSITVHGRGSLILPFKLRLENGDQIDISARPIFFEVDGVPIREQLLPDPADPLGLILTLERTQIITLGTAPCAFVFVDERRSQEDIYEVLWAGTINRSGYVGTPDEVAG
;
A
#
# COMPACT_ATOMS: atom_id res chain seq x y z
N MET A 1 -12.88 -8.64 7.79
CA MET A 1 -12.50 -9.54 6.68
C MET A 1 -13.07 -8.96 5.40
N ALA A 2 -12.24 -8.36 4.55
CA ALA A 2 -12.66 -7.88 3.24
C ALA A 2 -12.56 -9.02 2.22
N ASN A 3 -13.68 -9.35 1.58
CA ASN A 3 -13.73 -10.34 0.51
C ASN A 3 -13.27 -9.68 -0.79
N HIS A 4 -12.10 -10.05 -1.31
CA HIS A 4 -11.66 -9.61 -2.63
C HIS A 4 -11.94 -10.71 -3.66
N THR A 5 -12.76 -10.38 -4.66
CA THR A 5 -13.07 -11.26 -5.80
C THR A 5 -11.90 -11.22 -6.79
N ILE A 6 -11.25 -12.35 -6.99
CA ILE A 6 -10.13 -12.49 -7.94
C ILE A 6 -10.66 -13.02 -9.26
N THR A 7 -10.38 -12.31 -10.35
CA THR A 7 -10.28 -12.93 -11.68
C THR A 7 -8.80 -13.11 -11.96
N ALA A 8 -8.39 -14.22 -12.59
CA ALA A 8 -6.98 -14.62 -12.79
C ALA A 8 -6.12 -13.67 -13.66
N SER A 9 -6.53 -12.42 -13.81
CA SER A 9 -6.00 -11.39 -14.71
C SER A 9 -5.54 -10.12 -13.98
N SER A 10 -5.99 -9.87 -12.74
CA SER A 10 -5.63 -8.67 -11.98
C SER A 10 -5.73 -8.90 -10.46
N ILE A 11 -4.90 -8.20 -9.69
CA ILE A 11 -4.99 -8.11 -8.23
C ILE A 11 -5.25 -6.66 -7.89
N THR A 12 -6.37 -6.38 -7.23
CA THR A 12 -6.71 -5.03 -6.77
C THR A 12 -6.29 -4.86 -5.32
N VAL A 13 -5.36 -3.95 -5.08
CA VAL A 13 -4.82 -3.60 -3.77
C VAL A 13 -5.53 -2.34 -3.28
N HIS A 14 -6.29 -2.48 -2.20
CA HIS A 14 -6.98 -1.38 -1.53
C HIS A 14 -6.10 -0.81 -0.41
N GLY A 15 -5.78 0.47 -0.51
CA GLY A 15 -5.15 1.27 0.54
C GLY A 15 -6.20 1.81 1.52
N ARG A 16 -6.39 3.14 1.59
CA ARG A 16 -7.22 3.83 2.60
C ARG A 16 -8.67 3.35 2.77
N GLY A 17 -9.29 2.76 1.76
CA GLY A 17 -10.67 2.26 1.84
C GLY A 17 -10.80 0.93 2.58
N SER A 18 -9.70 0.21 2.81
CA SER A 18 -9.71 -1.12 3.48
C SER A 18 -8.62 -1.28 4.53
N LEU A 19 -7.52 -0.56 4.35
CA LEU A 19 -6.38 -0.45 5.25
C LEU A 19 -6.45 0.95 5.85
N ILE A 20 -6.43 1.06 7.17
CA ILE A 20 -6.56 2.35 7.87
C ILE A 20 -5.23 3.12 7.77
N LEU A 21 -4.80 3.44 6.53
CA LEU A 21 -3.58 4.19 6.29
C LEU A 21 -3.75 5.61 6.85
N PRO A 22 -2.73 6.16 7.52
CA PRO A 22 -2.85 7.44 8.19
C PRO A 22 -3.09 8.59 7.21
N PHE A 23 -3.81 9.61 7.69
CA PHE A 23 -3.94 10.91 7.05
C PHE A 23 -2.94 11.92 7.61
N LYS A 24 -2.34 11.63 8.76
CA LYS A 24 -1.33 12.48 9.40
C LYS A 24 -0.17 11.61 9.87
N LEU A 25 1.05 12.07 9.62
CA LEU A 25 2.26 11.48 10.19
C LEU A 25 2.72 12.32 11.37
N ARG A 26 3.19 11.64 12.42
CA ARG A 26 3.86 12.28 13.55
C ARG A 26 5.37 12.20 13.31
N LEU A 27 6.03 13.34 13.26
CA LEU A 27 7.48 13.42 13.13
C LEU A 27 8.17 13.15 14.47
N GLU A 28 9.47 12.86 14.43
CA GLU A 28 10.29 12.64 15.63
C GLU A 28 10.32 13.84 16.59
N ASN A 29 10.21 15.06 16.05
CA ASN A 29 10.14 16.29 16.84
C ASN A 29 8.76 16.49 17.53
N GLY A 30 7.80 15.59 17.29
CA GLY A 30 6.45 15.63 17.84
C GLY A 30 5.42 16.35 16.97
N ASP A 31 5.83 17.03 15.90
CA ASP A 31 4.93 17.72 14.98
C ASP A 31 4.07 16.72 14.19
N GLN A 32 2.91 17.19 13.73
CA GLN A 32 2.06 16.43 12.84
C GLN A 32 2.01 17.07 11.46
N ILE A 33 2.27 16.26 10.44
CA ILE A 33 2.14 16.67 9.04
C ILE A 33 0.92 15.97 8.44
N ASP A 34 0.10 16.73 7.73
CA ASP A 34 -0.98 16.20 6.91
C ASP A 34 -0.42 15.55 5.64
N ILE A 35 -0.74 14.26 5.46
CA ILE A 35 -0.35 13.44 4.32
C ILE A 35 -1.58 12.95 3.52
N SER A 36 -2.75 13.54 3.76
CA SER A 36 -4.00 13.17 3.08
C SER A 36 -3.92 13.29 1.56
N ALA A 37 -3.26 14.31 1.04
CA ALA A 37 -3.10 14.54 -0.40
C ALA A 37 -1.78 14.00 -0.98
N ARG A 38 -0.95 13.34 -0.17
CA ARG A 38 0.38 12.88 -0.62
C ARG A 38 0.30 11.61 -1.47
N PRO A 39 1.21 11.45 -2.45
CA PRO A 39 1.32 10.23 -3.21
C PRO A 39 1.86 9.11 -2.31
N ILE A 40 1.04 8.06 -2.13
CA ILE A 40 1.44 6.84 -1.42
C ILE A 40 1.79 5.79 -2.46
N PHE A 41 2.88 5.08 -2.27
CA PHE A 41 3.34 4.02 -3.17
C PHE A 41 3.21 2.65 -2.52
N PHE A 42 2.89 1.66 -3.33
CA PHE A 42 2.96 0.24 -3.01
C PHE A 42 4.25 -0.33 -3.60
N GLU A 43 5.10 -0.90 -2.75
CA GLU A 43 6.39 -1.50 -3.15
C GLU A 43 6.46 -2.95 -2.69
N VAL A 44 6.95 -3.84 -3.56
CA VAL A 44 7.14 -5.27 -3.26
C VAL A 44 8.62 -5.59 -3.16
N ASP A 45 9.05 -6.18 -2.05
CA ASP A 45 10.44 -6.52 -1.83
C ASP A 45 10.90 -7.64 -2.79
N GLY A 46 12.09 -7.47 -3.36
CA GLY A 46 12.70 -8.40 -4.31
C GLY A 46 12.00 -8.51 -5.67
N VAL A 47 10.97 -7.69 -5.93
CA VAL A 47 10.21 -7.68 -7.19
C VAL A 47 10.17 -6.25 -7.74
N PRO A 48 10.34 -5.99 -9.05
CA PRO A 48 10.31 -4.65 -9.62
C PRO A 48 8.87 -4.11 -9.74
N ILE A 49 8.13 -4.08 -8.62
CA ILE A 49 6.79 -3.51 -8.51
C ILE A 49 6.88 -2.36 -7.51
N ARG A 50 6.74 -1.15 -8.04
CA ARG A 50 6.60 0.08 -7.25
C ARG A 50 5.63 1.00 -7.97
N GLU A 51 4.43 1.12 -7.45
CA GLU A 51 3.34 1.83 -8.11
C GLU A 51 2.64 2.78 -7.15
N GLN A 52 2.20 3.93 -7.66
CA GLN A 52 1.44 4.86 -6.85
C GLN A 52 0.00 4.34 -6.65
N LEU A 53 -0.48 4.43 -5.42
CA LEU A 53 -1.91 4.33 -5.14
C LEU A 53 -2.66 5.52 -5.77
N LEU A 54 -3.77 5.23 -6.41
CA LEU A 54 -4.64 6.22 -7.05
C LEU A 54 -5.94 6.39 -6.27
N PRO A 55 -6.66 7.53 -6.39
CA PRO A 55 -7.98 7.70 -5.81
C PRO A 55 -8.93 6.58 -6.24
N ASP A 56 -9.64 5.98 -5.28
CA ASP A 56 -10.66 4.98 -5.56
C ASP A 56 -11.92 5.67 -6.12
N PRO A 57 -12.38 5.37 -7.36
CA PRO A 57 -13.59 5.97 -7.90
C PRO A 57 -14.87 5.58 -7.15
N ALA A 58 -14.85 4.49 -6.37
CA ALA A 58 -15.98 4.02 -5.57
C ALA A 58 -15.96 4.54 -4.12
N ASP A 59 -14.83 5.06 -3.65
CA ASP A 59 -14.66 5.59 -2.29
C ASP A 59 -13.90 6.94 -2.33
N PRO A 60 -14.57 8.07 -2.05
CA PRO A 60 -13.95 9.40 -2.06
C PRO A 60 -12.74 9.57 -1.13
N LEU A 61 -12.60 8.73 -0.11
CA LEU A 61 -11.46 8.72 0.82
C LEU A 61 -10.50 7.54 0.56
N GLY A 62 -10.88 6.65 -0.35
CA GLY A 62 -10.17 5.44 -0.69
C GLY A 62 -9.00 5.69 -1.62
N LEU A 63 -8.01 4.81 -1.50
CA LEU A 63 -6.88 4.72 -2.40
C LEU A 63 -6.79 3.27 -2.89
N ILE A 64 -6.48 3.07 -4.15
CA ILE A 64 -6.48 1.78 -4.80
C ILE A 64 -5.36 1.67 -5.84
N LEU A 65 -4.88 0.46 -6.07
CA LEU A 65 -3.98 0.09 -7.15
C LEU A 65 -4.50 -1.20 -7.77
N THR A 66 -4.38 -1.33 -9.09
CA THR A 66 -4.63 -2.61 -9.76
C THR A 66 -3.33 -3.10 -10.37
N LEU A 67 -2.82 -4.21 -9.86
CA LEU A 67 -1.70 -4.91 -10.48
C LEU A 67 -2.20 -5.66 -11.69
N GLU A 68 -1.57 -5.38 -12.83
CA GLU A 68 -1.87 -6.06 -14.09
C GLU A 68 -1.24 -7.45 -14.13
N ARG A 69 -1.72 -8.29 -15.06
CA ARG A 69 -1.19 -9.63 -15.29
C ARG A 69 0.34 -9.66 -15.44
N THR A 70 0.93 -8.65 -16.10
CA THR A 70 2.38 -8.53 -16.31
C THR A 70 3.16 -8.34 -15.01
N GLN A 71 2.58 -7.67 -14.01
CA GLN A 71 3.15 -7.53 -12.68
C GLN A 71 2.86 -8.78 -11.83
N ILE A 72 1.69 -9.39 -11.98
CA ILE A 72 1.34 -10.61 -11.23
C ILE A 72 2.27 -11.77 -11.57
N ILE A 73 2.72 -11.90 -12.83
CA ILE A 73 3.66 -12.96 -13.19
C ILE A 73 5.05 -12.78 -12.58
N THR A 74 5.45 -11.54 -12.23
CA THR A 74 6.73 -11.29 -11.54
C THR A 74 6.66 -11.62 -10.06
N LEU A 75 5.45 -11.60 -9.47
CA LEU A 75 5.22 -12.20 -8.16
C LEU A 75 5.52 -13.71 -8.24
N GLY A 76 6.33 -14.20 -7.31
CA GLY A 76 6.65 -15.61 -7.20
C GLY A 76 5.44 -16.46 -6.77
N THR A 77 5.67 -17.77 -6.63
CA THR A 77 4.70 -18.67 -5.99
C THR A 77 4.74 -18.56 -4.46
N ALA A 78 5.88 -18.16 -3.90
CA ALA A 78 6.03 -17.84 -2.49
C ALA A 78 5.49 -16.42 -2.19
N PRO A 79 4.92 -16.17 -1.00
CA PRO A 79 4.59 -14.81 -0.56
C PRO A 79 5.83 -13.91 -0.52
N CYS A 80 5.70 -12.73 -1.11
CA CYS A 80 6.66 -11.63 -1.07
C CYS A 80 6.21 -10.60 -0.03
N ALA A 81 7.15 -9.98 0.68
CA ALA A 81 6.83 -8.83 1.51
C ALA A 81 6.47 -7.62 0.63
N PHE A 82 5.53 -6.80 1.10
CA PHE A 82 5.26 -5.50 0.49
C PHE A 82 5.09 -4.43 1.56
N VAL A 83 5.24 -3.17 1.16
CA VAL A 83 5.04 -2.00 2.00
C VAL A 83 4.23 -0.94 1.26
N PHE A 84 3.44 -0.16 2.02
CA PHE A 84 2.96 1.14 1.58
C PHE A 84 3.87 2.21 2.14
N VAL A 85 4.34 3.10 1.29
CA VAL A 85 5.29 4.16 1.66
C VAL A 85 4.79 5.53 1.24
N ASP A 86 4.97 6.53 2.09
CA ASP A 86 4.89 7.93 1.69
C ASP A 86 6.24 8.33 1.08
N GLU A 87 6.30 8.53 -0.24
CA GLU A 87 7.53 9.00 -0.90
C GLU A 87 7.52 10.51 -1.10
N ARG A 88 8.67 11.12 -0.85
CA ARG A 88 8.87 12.56 -0.94
C ARG A 88 8.98 13.08 -2.36
N ARG A 89 8.33 14.23 -2.56
CA ARG A 89 8.92 15.36 -3.31
C ARG A 89 9.26 16.48 -2.32
N SER A 90 10.56 16.65 -2.04
CA SER A 90 11.25 17.80 -1.40
C SER A 90 11.56 17.81 0.13
N GLN A 91 12.76 18.36 0.38
CA GLN A 91 13.45 18.96 1.54
C GLN A 91 13.71 18.29 2.91
N GLU A 92 13.09 17.19 3.32
CA GLU A 92 13.30 16.65 4.69
C GLU A 92 13.51 15.11 4.83
N ASP A 93 13.72 14.34 3.74
CA ASP A 93 13.99 12.88 3.65
C ASP A 93 13.42 11.82 4.64
N ILE A 94 12.32 12.04 5.37
CA ILE A 94 11.42 10.99 5.90
C ILE A 94 10.84 10.09 4.79
N TYR A 95 11.37 8.88 4.62
CA TYR A 95 10.69 7.75 3.97
C TYR A 95 9.97 6.97 5.07
N GLU A 96 8.64 7.02 5.11
CA GLU A 96 7.87 6.35 6.16
C GLU A 96 7.13 5.14 5.58
N VAL A 97 7.35 3.97 6.18
CA VAL A 97 6.51 2.79 5.94
C VAL A 97 5.20 2.99 6.69
N LEU A 98 4.14 3.25 5.94
CA LEU A 98 2.81 3.49 6.49
C LEU A 98 2.15 2.20 6.94
N TRP A 99 2.47 1.10 6.25
CA TRP A 99 1.92 -0.22 6.52
C TRP A 99 2.67 -1.30 5.73
N ALA A 100 2.60 -2.56 6.17
CA ALA A 100 3.31 -3.68 5.54
C ALA A 100 2.44 -4.94 5.48
N GLY A 101 2.77 -5.86 4.58
CA GLY A 101 2.08 -7.14 4.46
C GLY A 101 2.79 -8.13 3.55
N THR A 102 2.05 -9.14 3.09
CA THR A 102 2.54 -10.14 2.14
C THR A 102 1.62 -10.29 0.94
N ILE A 103 2.21 -10.48 -0.24
CA ILE A 103 1.50 -10.62 -1.51
C ILE A 103 2.02 -11.82 -2.30
N ASN A 104 1.13 -12.52 -2.99
CA ASN A 104 1.47 -13.55 -3.97
C ASN A 104 0.48 -13.50 -5.15
N ARG A 105 0.58 -14.46 -6.06
CA ARG A 105 -0.32 -14.54 -7.23
C ARG A 105 -1.80 -14.78 -6.88
N SER A 106 -2.07 -15.31 -5.69
CA SER A 106 -3.43 -15.58 -5.21
C SER A 106 -4.02 -14.42 -4.40
N GLY A 107 -3.34 -13.28 -4.30
CA GLY A 107 -3.82 -12.10 -3.59
C GLY A 107 -2.79 -11.54 -2.61
N TYR A 108 -3.25 -10.63 -1.75
CA TYR A 108 -2.41 -10.01 -0.73
C TYR A 108 -3.14 -10.02 0.61
N VAL A 109 -2.35 -10.07 1.67
CA VAL A 109 -2.83 -10.05 3.05
C VAL A 109 -1.97 -9.06 3.81
N GLY A 110 -2.65 -8.19 4.55
CA GLY A 110 -1.96 -7.32 5.49
C GLY A 110 -1.27 -8.05 6.60
N THR A 111 -0.21 -7.47 7.13
CA THR A 111 0.16 -7.83 8.49
C THR A 111 -1.03 -7.41 9.36
N PRO A 112 -1.67 -8.31 10.14
CA PRO A 112 -2.69 -7.88 11.08
C PRO A 112 -2.06 -6.78 11.93
N ASP A 113 -2.76 -5.65 12.09
CA ASP A 113 -2.27 -4.55 12.89
C ASP A 113 -1.78 -5.14 14.22
N GLU A 114 -0.45 -5.18 14.43
CA GLU A 114 0.06 -5.09 15.78
C GLU A 114 -0.35 -3.69 16.20
N VAL A 115 -1.57 -3.58 16.72
CA VAL A 115 -1.96 -2.50 17.60
C VAL A 115 -1.03 -2.64 18.79
N ALA A 116 0.19 -2.10 18.66
CA ALA A 116 1.04 -1.81 19.79
C ALA A 116 0.23 -0.84 20.64
N GLY A 117 -0.22 -1.35 21.80
CA GLY A 117 -1.04 -0.62 22.76
C GLY A 117 -0.37 0.57 23.40
#